data_AF-A0A2G6VX59-F1
#
_entry.id   AF-A0A2G6VX59-F1
#
_cell.length_a   1.000
_cell.length_b   1.000
_cell.length_c   1.000
_cell.angle_alpha   90.00
_cell.angle_beta   90.00
_cell.angle_gamma   90.00
#
_symmetry.space_group_name_H-M   'P 1'
#
loop_
_entity.id
_entity.type
_entity.pdbx_description
1 polymer ?
#
loop_
_entity_poly.entity_id
_entity_poly.type
_entity_poly.pdbx_seq_one_letter_code
_entity_poly.pdbx_strand_id
1 'polypeptide(L)'
;MTKASEERMLQKGVYTGIMEKDENNNFFCGEYLLDYKMAQKHTVGDWITIKSIIENPSDISYNKYPKKSKNFDKANNKPQQ
;
A
#
# COMPACT_ATOMS: atom_id res chain seq x y z
N MET A 1 5.04 -23.28 -30.02
CA MET A 1 4.22 -22.18 -29.45
C MET A 1 3.80 -22.58 -28.05
N THR A 2 4.46 -22.11 -27.00
CA THR A 2 4.03 -22.43 -25.63
C THR A 2 4.47 -21.32 -24.67
N LYS A 3 3.54 -20.89 -23.82
CA LYS A 3 3.64 -19.86 -22.77
C LYS A 3 3.35 -18.41 -23.20
N ALA A 4 2.24 -18.23 -23.93
CA ALA A 4 1.49 -16.97 -23.93
C ALA A 4 0.62 -16.86 -22.65
N SER A 5 1.27 -16.97 -21.50
CA SER A 5 0.66 -16.71 -20.18
C SER A 5 1.58 -15.81 -19.35
N GLU A 6 2.29 -14.91 -20.01
CA GLU A 6 2.39 -13.54 -19.54
C GLU A 6 0.99 -12.91 -19.75
N GLU A 7 -0.01 -13.42 -19.03
CA GLU A 7 -1.14 -12.58 -18.67
C GLU A 7 -0.48 -11.37 -18.04
N ARG A 8 -0.55 -10.25 -18.77
CA ARG A 8 -0.43 -8.91 -18.25
C ARG A 8 -1.40 -8.85 -17.08
N MET A 9 -0.96 -9.35 -15.92
CA MET A 9 -1.60 -9.09 -14.67
C MET A 9 -1.52 -7.57 -14.62
N LEU A 10 -2.64 -6.91 -14.93
CA LEU A 10 -2.93 -5.62 -14.34
C LEU A 10 -2.38 -5.74 -12.94
N GLN A 11 -1.38 -4.93 -12.58
CA GLN A 11 -0.75 -4.96 -11.27
C GLN A 11 -1.86 -4.67 -10.26
N LYS A 12 -2.68 -5.68 -9.95
CA LYS A 12 -3.68 -5.68 -8.91
C LYS A 12 -2.81 -5.48 -7.71
N GLY A 13 -2.87 -4.28 -7.14
CA GLY A 13 -2.13 -4.05 -5.91
C GLY A 13 -2.46 -5.19 -4.96
N VAL A 14 -1.45 -5.63 -4.24
CA VAL A 14 -1.55 -6.66 -3.22
C VAL A 14 -2.68 -6.35 -2.24
N TYR A 15 -2.87 -5.07 -1.95
CA TYR A 15 -3.96 -4.60 -1.11
C TYR A 15 -4.41 -3.21 -1.55
N THR A 16 -5.72 -2.98 -1.60
CA THR A 16 -6.30 -1.65 -1.82
C THR A 16 -7.17 -1.32 -0.62
N GLY A 17 -6.93 -0.17 -0.01
CA GLY A 17 -7.65 0.28 1.17
C GLY A 17 -7.55 1.78 1.36
N ILE A 18 -8.21 2.27 2.40
CA ILE A 18 -8.18 3.69 2.76
C ILE A 18 -6.91 3.94 3.56
N MET A 19 -6.19 5.01 3.23
CA MET A 19 -5.06 5.45 4.02
C MET A 19 -5.54 6.12 5.30
N GLU A 20 -5.11 5.59 6.44
CA GLU A 20 -5.38 6.13 7.77
C GLU A 20 -4.08 6.59 8.43
N LYS A 21 -4.20 7.38 9.48
CA LYS A 21 -3.06 7.92 10.23
C LYS A 21 -3.32 7.81 11.71
N ASP A 22 -2.34 7.28 12.45
CA ASP A 22 -2.43 7.15 13.90
C ASP A 22 -1.92 8.41 14.63
N GLU A 23 -2.10 8.45 15.94
CA GLU A 23 -1.66 9.55 16.81
C GLU A 23 -0.15 9.79 16.76
N ASN A 24 0.66 8.76 16.44
CA ASN A 24 2.11 8.88 16.26
C ASN A 24 2.52 9.38 14.87
N ASN A 25 1.56 9.87 14.08
CA ASN A 25 1.76 10.31 12.70
C ASN A 25 2.24 9.21 11.74
N ASN A 26 2.07 7.92 12.05
CA ASN A 26 2.33 6.88 11.06
C ASN A 26 1.10 6.70 10.17
N PHE A 27 1.37 6.58 8.88
CA PHE A 27 0.34 6.27 7.90
C PHE A 27 0.25 4.77 7.76
N PHE A 28 -0.95 4.23 7.78
CA PHE A 28 -1.19 2.80 7.61
C PHE A 28 -2.42 2.60 6.72
N CYS A 29 -2.54 1.40 6.17
CA CYS A 29 -3.65 1.01 5.33
C CYS A 29 -4.03 -0.41 5.70
N GLY A 30 -5.13 -0.54 6.45
CA GLY A 30 -5.49 -1.81 7.10
C GLY A 30 -4.39 -2.28 8.05
N GLU A 31 -3.83 -3.46 7.77
CA GLU A 31 -2.75 -4.07 8.57
C GLU A 31 -1.33 -3.66 8.14
N TYR A 32 -1.19 -2.84 7.09
CA TYR A 32 0.10 -2.50 6.49
C TYR A 32 0.53 -1.08 6.84
N LEU A 33 1.74 -0.93 7.40
CA LEU A 33 2.36 0.37 7.59
C LEU A 33 2.77 0.95 6.25
N LEU A 34 2.49 2.22 5.99
CA LEU A 34 2.95 2.91 4.80
C LEU A 34 4.24 3.68 5.10
N ASP A 35 5.12 3.77 4.11
CA ASP A 35 6.29 4.62 4.26
C ASP A 35 5.89 6.09 4.41
N TYR A 36 6.33 6.72 5.50
CA TYR A 36 5.99 8.10 5.85
C TYR A 36 6.32 9.12 4.76
N LYS A 37 7.43 8.94 4.01
CA LYS A 37 7.81 9.88 2.94
C LYS A 37 6.89 9.76 1.74
N MET A 38 6.47 8.54 1.41
CA MET A 38 5.52 8.29 0.33
C MET A 38 4.12 8.70 0.74
N ALA A 39 3.69 8.32 1.95
CA ALA A 39 2.35 8.56 2.46
C ALA A 39 2.05 10.05 2.66
N GLN A 40 3.06 10.87 3.00
CA GLN A 40 2.92 12.33 3.03
C GLN A 40 2.53 12.95 1.68
N LYS A 41 2.80 12.27 0.55
CA LYS A 41 2.36 12.72 -0.78
C LYS A 41 0.90 12.38 -1.05
N HIS A 42 0.29 11.56 -0.22
CA HIS A 42 -1.11 11.16 -0.29
C HIS A 42 -1.90 11.83 0.84
N THR A 43 -3.22 11.85 0.74
CA THR A 43 -4.10 12.43 1.75
C THR A 43 -4.75 11.32 2.58
N VAL A 44 -4.78 11.48 3.91
CA VAL A 44 -5.50 10.54 4.79
C VAL A 44 -6.98 10.54 4.39
N GLY A 45 -7.57 9.35 4.20
CA GLY A 45 -8.90 9.18 3.64
C GLY A 45 -8.91 8.88 2.14
N ASP A 46 -7.79 9.05 1.42
CA ASP A 46 -7.69 8.57 0.05
C ASP A 46 -7.56 7.04 0.01
N TRP A 47 -8.14 6.46 -1.04
CA TRP A 47 -7.87 5.08 -1.38
C TRP A 47 -6.46 4.96 -1.95
N ILE A 48 -5.70 4.00 -1.46
CA ILE A 48 -4.37 3.67 -1.95
C ILE A 48 -4.29 2.18 -2.28
N THR A 49 -3.45 1.87 -3.25
CA THR A 49 -3.22 0.52 -3.75
C THR A 49 -1.76 0.18 -3.50
N ILE A 50 -1.53 -0.70 -2.54
CA ILE A 50 -0.23 -1.29 -2.20
C ILE A 50 0.18 -2.25 -3.30
N LYS A 51 1.33 -2.01 -3.93
CA LYS A 51 1.90 -2.89 -4.96
C LYS A 51 2.94 -3.85 -4.40
N SER A 52 3.54 -3.53 -3.25
CA SER A 52 4.54 -4.37 -2.62
C SER A 52 4.48 -4.23 -1.10
N ILE A 53 4.54 -5.37 -0.42
CA ILE A 53 4.63 -5.46 1.04
C ILE A 53 6.02 -6.02 1.35
N ILE A 54 6.67 -5.43 2.34
CA ILE A 54 7.91 -5.87 2.94
C ILE A 54 7.66 -6.13 4.42
N GLU A 55 8.41 -7.03 5.03
CA GLU A 55 8.44 -7.11 6.49
C GLU A 55 9.00 -5.80 7.04
N ASN A 56 8.42 -5.31 8.14
CA ASN A 56 8.85 -4.06 8.72
C ASN A 56 10.26 -4.25 9.30
N PRO A 57 11.31 -3.61 8.75
CA PRO A 57 12.67 -3.77 9.26
C PRO A 57 12.89 -3.03 10.58
N SER A 58 11.87 -2.33 11.10
CA SER A 58 11.95 -1.55 12.34
C SER A 58 11.31 -2.30 13.50
N ASP A 59 12.13 -2.91 14.35
CA ASP A 59 11.71 -3.67 15.55
C ASP A 59 10.77 -2.88 16.49
N ILE A 60 10.94 -1.56 16.59
CA ILE A 60 10.14 -0.70 17.48
C ILE A 60 8.67 -0.66 17.03
N SER A 61 8.45 -0.49 15.73
CA SER A 61 7.11 -0.44 15.12
C SER A 61 6.61 -1.82 14.68
N TYR A 62 7.47 -2.84 14.69
CA TYR A 62 7.11 -4.21 14.30
C TYR A 62 5.99 -4.78 15.18
N ASN A 63 6.00 -4.45 16.48
CA ASN A 63 4.95 -4.86 17.42
C ASN A 63 3.55 -4.35 17.05
N LYS A 64 3.45 -3.19 16.40
CA LYS A 64 2.16 -2.64 15.94
C LYS A 64 1.87 -2.98 14.48
N TYR A 65 2.91 -2.89 13.65
CA TYR A 65 2.82 -3.14 12.21
C TYR A 65 3.97 -4.05 11.78
N PRO A 66 3.74 -5.37 11.73
CA PRO A 66 4.77 -6.34 11.32
C PRO A 66 5.09 -6.22 9.83
N LYS A 67 4.17 -5.65 9.04
CA LYS A 67 4.31 -5.49 7.59
C LYS A 67 4.29 -4.01 7.22
N LYS A 68 5.17 -3.62 6.31
CA LYS A 68 5.28 -2.27 5.77
C LYS A 68 5.18 -2.30 4.24
N SER A 69 4.65 -1.26 3.63
CA SER A 69 4.67 -1.03 2.20
C SER A 69 5.41 0.27 1.89
N LYS A 70 6.39 0.17 0.99
CA LYS A 70 7.07 1.34 0.41
C LYS A 70 6.59 1.67 -1.01
N ASN A 71 5.93 0.71 -1.65
CA ASN A 71 5.54 0.81 -3.06
C ASN A 71 4.01 0.71 -3.12
N PHE A 72 3.37 1.86 -3.08
CA PHE A 72 1.93 2.01 -3.16
C PHE A 72 1.63 3.29 -3.93
N ASP A 73 0.47 3.32 -4.57
CA ASP A 73 0.01 4.46 -5.36
C ASP A 73 -1.42 4.81 -4.97
N LYS A 74 -1.84 6.06 -5.24
CA LYS A 74 -3.24 6.45 -5.04
C LYS A 74 -4.13 5.58 -5.92
N ALA A 75 -5.10 4.90 -5.31
CA ALA A 75 -6.09 4.12 -6.03
C ALA A 75 -6.97 5.11 -6.78
N ASN A 76 -6.70 5.26 -8.07
CA ASN A 76 -7.56 6.05 -8.92
C ASN A 76 -8.69 5.13 -9.38
N ASN A 77 -9.80 5.12 -8.63
CA ASN A 77 -11.07 4.66 -9.15
C ASN A 77 -11.45 5.65 -10.25
N LYS A 78 -10.89 5.48 -11.46
CA LYS A 78 -11.57 6.00 -12.64
C LYS A 78 -12.97 5.36 -12.58
N PRO A 79 -14.05 6.14 -12.53
CA PRO A 79 -15.36 5.56 -12.82
C PRO A 79 -15.18 4.91 -14.19
N GLN A 80 -15.46 3.61 -14.28
CA GLN A 80 -15.68 2.97 -15.56
C GLN A 80 -16.87 3.73 -16.16
N GLN A 81 -16.57 4.69 -17.05
CA GLN A 81 -17.57 5.33 -17.91
C GLN A 81 -17.88 4.41 -19.08
#